data_AF-A0A8T3YAC2-F1
#
_entry.id   AF-A0A8T3YAC2-F1
#
_cell.length_a   1.000
_cell.length_b   1.000
_cell.length_c   1.000
_cell.angle_alpha   90.00
_cell.angle_beta   90.00
_cell.angle_gamma   90.00
#
_symmetry.space_group_name_H-M   'P 1'
#
loop_
_entity.id
_entity.type
_entity.pdbx_description
1 polymer ?
#
loop_
_entity_poly.entity_id
_entity_poly.type
_entity_poly.pdbx_seq_one_letter_code
_entity_poly.pdbx_strand_id
1 'polypeptide(L)'
;METNSVLEKETLKWLEKLEKRVKAAKVIDKKVSGEMENVKAYLKDSAHFFGKKDFVRAFEAVIYAYGIYEACFRMGLVEETG
;
A
#
# COMPACT_ATOMS: atom_id res chain seq x y z
N MET A 1 -1.74 9.21 -25.34
CA MET A 1 -2.34 8.17 -24.47
C MET A 1 -1.27 7.52 -23.58
N GLU A 2 -0.38 8.30 -22.95
CA GLU A 2 0.74 7.75 -22.16
C GLU A 2 0.41 7.61 -20.66
N THR A 3 -0.28 8.60 -20.07
CA THR A 3 -0.47 8.70 -18.61
C THR A 3 -1.22 7.53 -17.99
N ASN A 4 -2.33 7.06 -18.60
CA ASN A 4 -3.10 5.95 -18.05
C ASN A 4 -2.33 4.63 -18.06
N SER A 5 -1.56 4.36 -19.12
CA SER A 5 -0.71 3.16 -19.22
C SER A 5 0.41 3.18 -18.17
N VAL A 6 1.00 4.35 -17.93
CA VAL A 6 2.00 4.53 -16.87
C VAL A 6 1.38 4.32 -15.48
N LEU A 7 0.23 4.95 -15.20
CA LEU A 7 -0.46 4.80 -13.92
C LEU A 7 -0.90 3.36 -13.68
N GLU A 8 -1.42 2.67 -14.70
CA GLU A 8 -1.78 1.25 -14.60
C GLU A 8 -0.58 0.39 -14.20
N LYS A 9 0.54 0.52 -14.93
CA LYS A 9 1.76 -0.25 -14.65
C LYS A 9 2.36 0.04 -13.28
N GLU A 10 2.48 1.32 -12.92
CA GLU A 10 3.05 1.70 -11.62
C GLU A 10 2.12 1.30 -10.47
N THR A 11 0.80 1.47 -10.61
CA THR A 11 -0.15 1.04 -9.57
C THR A 11 -0.04 -0.46 -9.32
N LEU A 12 -0.02 -1.29 -10.36
CA LEU A 12 0.09 -2.75 -10.22
C LEU A 12 1.39 -3.16 -9.51
N LYS A 13 2.53 -2.59 -9.96
CA LYS A 13 3.84 -2.81 -9.34
C LYS A 13 3.86 -2.46 -7.86
N TRP A 14 3.32 -1.31 -7.47
CA TRP A 14 3.31 -0.88 -6.07
C TRP A 14 2.30 -1.67 -5.22
N LEU A 15 1.16 -2.06 -5.80
CA LEU A 15 0.17 -2.94 -5.15
C LEU A 15 0.79 -4.28 -4.79
N GLU A 16 1.37 -4.97 -5.77
CA GLU A 16 1.99 -6.29 -5.56
C GLU A 16 3.14 -6.22 -4.54
N LYS A 17 3.96 -5.16 -4.62
CA LYS A 17 5.08 -4.97 -3.69
C LYS A 17 4.58 -4.74 -2.27
N LEU A 18 3.60 -3.87 -2.07
CA LEU A 18 3.08 -3.55 -0.74
C LEU A 18 2.30 -4.73 -0.16
N GLU A 19 1.51 -5.43 -0.96
CA GLU A 19 0.74 -6.60 -0.51
C GLU A 19 1.66 -7.69 0.07
N LYS A 20 2.79 -7.97 -0.59
CA LYS A 20 3.79 -8.93 -0.09
C LYS A 20 4.37 -8.49 1.26
N ARG A 21 4.74 -7.22 1.38
CA ARG A 21 5.32 -6.67 2.61
C ARG A 21 4.33 -6.64 3.76
N VAL A 22 3.08 -6.27 3.50
CA VAL A 22 2.00 -6.29 4.50
C VAL A 22 1.67 -7.72 4.95
N LYS A 23 1.74 -8.71 4.06
CA LYS A 23 1.59 -10.13 4.43
C LYS A 23 2.72 -10.63 5.33
N ALA A 24 3.95 -10.16 5.10
CA ALA A 24 5.11 -10.47 5.95
C ALA A 24 5.21 -9.57 7.20
N ALA A 25 4.33 -8.58 7.34
CA ALA A 25 4.44 -7.58 8.40
C ALA A 25 3.98 -8.11 9.76
N LYS A 26 4.80 -7.89 10.77
CA LYS A 26 4.50 -8.10 12.18
C LYS A 26 4.49 -6.77 12.91
N VAL A 27 3.37 -6.45 13.56
CA VAL A 27 3.25 -5.24 14.40
C VAL A 27 4.03 -5.46 15.70
N ILE A 28 4.96 -4.55 15.99
CA ILE A 28 5.80 -4.57 17.19
C ILE A 28 5.17 -3.67 18.27
N ASP A 29 4.79 -2.44 17.89
CA ASP A 29 4.08 -1.51 18.77
C ASP A 29 2.58 -1.49 18.45
N LYS A 30 1.73 -1.88 19.42
CA LYS A 30 0.28 -1.88 19.24
C LYS A 30 -0.31 -0.49 19.00
N LYS A 31 0.42 0.58 19.34
CA LYS A 31 -0.01 1.95 19.04
C LYS A 31 -0.18 2.21 17.55
N VAL A 32 0.54 1.48 16.68
CA VAL A 32 0.41 1.61 15.22
C VAL A 32 -0.64 0.67 14.60
N SER A 33 -1.48 0.03 15.42
CA SER A 33 -2.53 -0.88 14.90
C SER A 33 -3.48 -0.16 13.95
N GLY A 34 -3.88 1.08 14.27
CA GLY A 34 -4.78 1.88 13.42
C GLY A 34 -4.14 2.29 12.10
N GLU A 35 -2.85 2.62 12.11
CA GLU A 35 -2.05 2.92 10.93
C GLU A 35 -1.96 1.68 10.02
N MET A 36 -1.77 0.48 10.59
CA MET A 36 -1.75 -0.76 9.82
C MET A 36 -3.12 -1.19 9.30
N GLU A 37 -4.20 -0.85 10.00
CA GLU A 37 -5.56 -0.97 9.49
C GLU A 37 -5.78 -0.04 8.30
N ASN A 38 -5.31 1.22 8.38
CA ASN A 38 -5.35 2.15 7.27
C ASN A 38 -4.57 1.65 6.05
N VAL A 39 -3.34 1.12 6.25
CA VAL A 39 -2.56 0.51 5.15
C VAL A 39 -3.38 -0.56 4.41
N LYS A 40 -4.05 -1.45 5.15
CA LYS A 40 -4.90 -2.50 4.57
C LYS A 40 -6.14 -1.93 3.88
N ALA A 41 -6.75 -0.89 4.45
CA ALA A 41 -7.91 -0.21 3.87
C ALA A 41 -7.54 0.44 2.52
N TYR A 42 -6.46 1.22 2.47
CA TYR A 42 -6.00 1.86 1.24
C TYR A 42 -5.48 0.87 0.19
N LEU A 43 -4.89 -0.26 0.60
CA LEU A 43 -4.59 -1.37 -0.32
C LEU A 43 -5.86 -1.91 -1.00
N LYS A 44 -6.92 -2.12 -0.23
CA LYS A 44 -8.21 -2.59 -0.74
C LYS A 44 -8.87 -1.55 -1.66
N ASP A 45 -8.82 -0.28 -1.29
CA ASP A 45 -9.34 0.82 -2.09
C ASP A 45 -8.57 0.97 -3.41
N SER A 46 -7.24 0.88 -3.37
CA SER A 46 -6.41 0.89 -4.58
C SER A 46 -6.77 -0.25 -5.54
N ALA A 47 -6.89 -1.48 -5.04
CA ALA A 47 -7.32 -2.62 -5.84
C ALA A 47 -8.74 -2.42 -6.42
N HIS A 48 -9.65 -1.83 -5.65
CA HIS A 48 -11.01 -1.51 -6.08
C HIS A 48 -11.02 -0.47 -7.21
N PHE A 49 -10.28 0.63 -7.08
CA PHE A 49 -10.16 1.66 -8.10
C PHE A 49 -9.46 1.14 -9.37
N PHE A 50 -8.42 0.31 -9.20
CA PHE A 50 -7.72 -0.33 -10.30
C PHE A 50 -8.68 -1.19 -11.14
N GLY A 51 -9.51 -2.02 -10.50
CA GLY A 51 -10.53 -2.83 -11.18
C GLY A 51 -11.57 -2.00 -11.93
N LYS A 52 -11.82 -0.75 -11.49
CA LYS A 52 -12.70 0.22 -12.17
C LYS A 52 -11.99 1.03 -13.26
N LYS A 53 -10.71 0.77 -13.53
CA LYS A 53 -9.83 1.55 -14.43
C LYS A 53 -9.68 3.02 -14.01
N ASP A 54 -9.89 3.32 -12.73
CA ASP A 54 -9.63 4.64 -12.16
C ASP A 54 -8.20 4.69 -11.63
N PHE A 55 -7.25 4.82 -12.56
CA PHE A 55 -5.84 4.67 -12.26
C PHE A 55 -5.26 5.82 -11.43
N VAL A 56 -5.88 7.00 -11.46
CA VAL A 56 -5.45 8.14 -10.62
C VAL A 56 -5.71 7.82 -9.15
N ARG A 57 -6.95 7.46 -8.80
CA ARG A 57 -7.30 7.11 -7.41
C ARG A 57 -6.64 5.81 -6.96
N ALA A 58 -6.46 4.86 -7.87
CA ALA A 58 -5.76 3.62 -7.56
C ALA A 58 -4.29 3.87 -7.20
N PHE A 59 -3.59 4.71 -7.98
CA PHE A 59 -2.21 5.08 -7.72
C PHE A 59 -2.08 5.90 -6.42
N GLU A 60 -2.93 6.91 -6.23
CA GLU A 60 -2.95 7.71 -5.00
C GLU A 60 -3.09 6.83 -3.75
N ALA A 61 -4.08 5.93 -3.73
CA ALA A 61 -4.35 5.08 -2.59
C ALA A 61 -3.18 4.15 -2.26
N VAL A 62 -2.54 3.51 -3.26
CA VAL A 62 -1.40 2.62 -2.98
C VAL A 62 -0.17 3.39 -2.51
N ILE A 63 0.10 4.58 -3.06
CA ILE A 63 1.24 5.40 -2.61
C ILE A 63 1.02 5.92 -1.19
N TYR A 64 -0.20 6.32 -0.85
CA TYR A 64 -0.55 6.72 0.52
C TYR A 64 -0.37 5.56 1.52
N ALA A 65 -0.87 4.37 1.18
CA ALA A 65 -0.65 3.15 1.97
C ALA A 65 0.84 2.84 2.13
N TYR A 66 1.62 2.98 1.06
CA TYR A 66 3.07 2.75 1.07
C TYR A 66 3.80 3.70 2.01
N GLY A 67 3.41 4.98 2.01
CA GLY A 67 4.00 6.01 2.89
C GLY A 67 3.79 5.70 4.37
N ILE A 68 2.57 5.30 4.76
CA ILE A 68 2.27 4.89 6.14
C ILE A 68 3.11 3.67 6.52
N TYR A 69 3.12 2.64 5.67
CA TYR A 69 3.86 1.41 5.93
C TYR A 69 5.36 1.66 6.09
N GLU A 70 5.97 2.40 5.16
CA GLU A 70 7.39 2.75 5.21
C GLU A 70 7.77 3.51 6.47
N ALA A 71 6.94 4.46 6.89
CA ALA A 71 7.18 5.21 8.13
C ALA A 71 7.20 4.27 9.34
N CYS A 72 6.17 3.42 9.47
CA CYS A 72 6.08 2.45 10.57
C CYS A 72 7.26 1.47 10.57
N PHE A 73 7.63 0.95 9.40
CA PHE A 73 8.75 0.02 9.23
C PHE A 73 10.09 0.67 9.61
N ARG A 74 10.38 1.88 9.10
CA ARG A 74 11.64 2.59 9.38
C ARG A 74 11.78 3.02 10.83
N MET A 75 10.68 3.23 11.52
CA MET A 75 10.66 3.52 12.96
C MET A 75 10.77 2.26 13.83
N GLY A 76 10.83 1.07 13.24
CA GLY A 76 10.87 -0.21 13.96
C GLY A 76 9.56 -0.56 14.66
N LEU A 77 8.45 0.06 14.27
CA LEU A 77 7.12 -0.19 14.83
C LEU A 77 6.45 -1.42 14.17
N VAL A 78 6.93 -1.76 12.98
CA VAL A 78 6.58 -2.94 12.20
C VAL A 78 7.86 -3.58 11.68
N GLU A 79 7.91 -4.91 11.69
CA GLU A 79 9.00 -5.70 11.12
C GLU A 79 8.48 -6.61 10.01
N GLU A 80 9.33 -7.00 9.06
CA GLU A 80 9.02 -8.01 8.06
C GLU A 80 9.62 -9.35 8.50
N THR A 81 8.80 -10.39 8.63
CA THR A 81 9.29 -11.75 8.84
C THR A 81 9.88 -12.23 7.51
N GLY A 82 11.21 -12.38 7.45
CA GLY A 82 11.93 -12.88 6.28
C GLY A 82 11.54 -14.30 5.88
#